data_AF-A0A1Q7UIM5-F1
#
_entry.id   AF-A0A1Q7UIM5-F1
#
_cell.length_a   1.000
_cell.length_b   1.000
_cell.length_c   1.000
_cell.angle_alpha   90.00
_cell.angle_beta   90.00
_cell.angle_gamma   90.00
#
_symmetry.space_group_name_H-M   'P 1'
#
loop_
_entity.id
_entity.type
_entity.pdbx_description
1 polymer ?
#
loop_
_entity_poly.entity_id
_entity_poly.type
_entity_poly.pdbx_seq_one_letter_code
_entity_poly.pdbx_strand_id
1 'polypeptide(L)'
;MFQAVSAEVAALIGADGCALMRYEAGETVTALSGWTTDGGYENLGRRYALEGTLSGRIFETGRPARIVYSEEAPGPAHCVARELGLRAAVGAPITVQGRRWGALVVSSKSEQPLPRETEQRLAEFAELFATAIANSQAHEQLGQLADEQAALRRVATVVAEGATPHGVFDAVRNEVAQMFNAPLSVLMRYDDRNGVATLLATDDGFLGPVGRSWSVESDDSLWGVMAVGSRETEPLPADFEGRLAKFTELLATAIANAEGRAELDASRARIVATADATRRRIERDLHDGAQQQLVSLALKVRAAQASVPNEMSQHQDELSDIAEGLTTVLDGLREIALGLHPAILAEGGLAPALKTLAHRSPIPVDLEVRTVGRLPESIEVAAYYVVSETLTNAAKHSRASQVQVEVEMRDRTLRIAVRDDGVGGADATIGSGLLGLRDRAEAMSGTIGLESRQGVGTSLIAELPLPG
;
A
#
# COMPACT_ATOMS: atom_id res chain seq x y z
N MET A 1 -4.16 -43.13 1.97
CA MET A 1 -3.98 -43.29 0.51
C MET A 1 -2.98 -44.41 0.18
N PHE A 2 -1.71 -44.30 0.58
CA PHE A 2 -0.64 -45.26 0.23
C PHE A 2 -0.94 -46.73 0.56
N GLN A 3 -1.57 -47.01 1.70
CA GLN A 3 -1.96 -48.37 2.08
C GLN A 3 -3.01 -49.00 1.15
N ALA A 4 -3.99 -48.22 0.68
CA ALA A 4 -5.01 -48.70 -0.25
C ALA A 4 -4.40 -49.05 -1.62
N VAL A 5 -3.41 -48.26 -2.05
CA VAL A 5 -2.65 -48.53 -3.29
C VAL A 5 -1.83 -49.81 -3.13
N SER A 6 -1.15 -50.00 -1.99
CA SER A 6 -0.40 -51.23 -1.73
C SER A 6 -1.29 -52.47 -1.77
N ALA A 7 -2.53 -52.39 -1.24
CA ALA A 7 -3.50 -53.48 -1.30
C ALA A 7 -3.94 -53.78 -2.75
N GLU A 8 -4.26 -52.75 -3.53
CA GLU A 8 -4.71 -52.88 -4.92
C GLU A 8 -3.63 -53.50 -5.81
N VAL A 9 -2.38 -53.04 -5.68
CA VAL A 9 -1.23 -53.57 -6.44
C VAL A 9 -0.97 -55.03 -6.08
N ALA A 10 -1.07 -55.40 -4.80
CA ALA A 10 -0.90 -56.78 -4.37
C ALA A 10 -1.99 -57.69 -4.94
N ALA A 11 -3.25 -57.23 -4.94
CA ALA A 11 -4.38 -57.97 -5.50
C ALA A 11 -4.26 -58.18 -7.02
N LEU A 12 -3.85 -57.16 -7.77
CA LEU A 12 -3.70 -57.21 -9.23
C LEU A 12 -2.56 -58.12 -9.69
N ILE A 13 -1.51 -58.25 -8.87
CA ILE A 13 -0.34 -59.10 -9.17
C ILE A 13 -0.51 -60.52 -8.59
N GLY A 14 -1.41 -60.71 -7.62
CA GLY A 14 -1.54 -61.96 -6.87
C GLY A 14 -0.39 -62.17 -5.89
N ALA A 15 0.08 -61.09 -5.25
CA ALA A 15 1.16 -61.11 -4.26
C ALA A 15 0.61 -61.21 -2.83
N ASP A 16 1.38 -61.84 -1.93
CA ASP A 16 1.03 -61.98 -0.51
C ASP A 16 1.34 -60.73 0.31
N GLY A 17 2.09 -59.78 -0.27
CA GLY A 17 2.35 -58.48 0.31
C GLY A 17 2.82 -57.43 -0.68
N CYS A 18 2.67 -56.16 -0.30
CA CYS A 18 3.17 -55.00 -1.03
C CYS A 18 3.62 -53.91 -0.06
N ALA A 19 4.72 -53.23 -0.37
CA ALA A 19 5.22 -52.11 0.39
C ALA A 19 5.71 -50.97 -0.52
N LEU A 20 5.44 -49.75 -0.09
CA LEU A 20 5.98 -48.54 -0.70
C LEU A 20 7.16 -48.03 0.13
N MET A 21 8.30 -47.90 -0.54
CA MET A 21 9.57 -47.56 0.08
C MET A 21 10.04 -46.18 -0.41
N ARG A 22 10.39 -45.26 0.50
CA ARG A 22 10.94 -43.93 0.18
C ARG A 22 12.43 -43.88 0.46
N TYR A 23 13.21 -43.41 -0.51
CA TYR A 23 14.63 -43.18 -0.30
C TYR A 23 14.87 -41.88 0.47
N GLU A 24 15.74 -41.94 1.47
CA GLU A 24 16.14 -40.78 2.28
C GLU A 24 17.58 -40.34 1.95
N ALA A 25 17.96 -39.14 2.38
CA ALA A 25 19.36 -38.72 2.31
C ALA A 25 20.21 -39.56 3.28
N GLY A 26 21.22 -40.27 2.78
CA GLY A 26 22.15 -41.08 3.58
C GLY A 26 22.03 -42.61 3.43
N GLU A 27 21.79 -43.11 2.21
CA GLU A 27 21.75 -44.55 1.88
C GLU A 27 20.77 -45.38 2.73
N THR A 28 19.67 -44.76 3.14
CA THR A 28 18.59 -45.44 3.86
C THR A 28 17.28 -45.36 3.12
N VAL A 29 16.38 -46.29 3.46
CA VAL A 29 15.03 -46.39 2.91
C VAL A 29 14.02 -46.55 4.03
N THR A 30 12.90 -45.83 3.93
CA THR A 30 11.81 -45.85 4.90
C THR A 30 10.58 -46.49 4.27
N ALA A 31 9.93 -47.43 4.96
CA ALA A 31 8.64 -47.97 4.53
C ALA A 31 7.51 -46.97 4.84
N LEU A 32 6.91 -46.38 3.80
CA LEU A 32 5.79 -45.43 3.92
C LEU A 32 4.44 -46.13 4.05
N SER A 33 4.28 -47.26 3.38
CA SER A 33 3.10 -48.11 3.49
C SER A 33 3.47 -49.57 3.31
N GLY A 34 2.62 -50.44 3.83
CA GLY A 34 2.75 -51.87 3.72
C GLY A 34 1.38 -52.52 3.84
N TRP A 35 1.19 -53.58 3.09
CA TRP A 35 0.00 -54.41 3.08
C TRP A 35 0.43 -55.88 2.97
N THR A 36 -0.20 -56.76 3.73
CA THR A 36 0.02 -58.21 3.69
C THR A 36 -1.31 -58.92 3.84
N THR A 37 -1.42 -60.15 3.33
CA THR A 37 -2.63 -60.99 3.41
C THR A 37 -3.08 -61.29 4.84
N ASP A 38 -2.13 -61.36 5.78
CA ASP A 38 -2.40 -61.64 7.20
C ASP A 38 -2.64 -60.36 8.04
N GLY A 39 -2.74 -59.19 7.40
CA GLY A 39 -3.12 -57.93 8.06
C GLY A 39 -2.03 -57.25 8.91
N GLY A 40 -0.77 -57.67 8.78
CA GLY A 40 0.35 -57.16 9.59
C GLY A 40 1.51 -56.68 8.74
N TYR A 41 1.69 -55.36 8.65
CA TYR A 41 2.96 -54.75 8.28
C TYR A 41 3.39 -53.81 9.41
N GLU A 42 3.98 -54.37 10.46
CA GLU A 42 4.37 -53.63 11.69
C GLU A 42 5.61 -52.74 11.54
N ASN A 43 6.18 -52.67 10.34
CA ASN A 43 7.45 -51.98 10.08
C ASN A 43 7.30 -50.59 9.43
N LEU A 44 6.13 -49.96 9.52
CA LEU A 44 5.89 -48.61 8.99
C LEU A 44 6.77 -47.56 9.70
N GLY A 45 7.38 -46.66 8.93
CA GLY A 45 8.25 -45.60 9.45
C GLY A 45 9.65 -46.05 9.88
N ARG A 46 9.97 -47.35 9.84
CA ARG A 46 11.30 -47.86 10.16
C ARG A 46 12.27 -47.60 9.01
N ARG A 47 13.49 -47.14 9.34
CA ARG A 47 14.58 -46.90 8.38
C ARG A 47 15.49 -48.13 8.27
N TYR A 48 15.86 -48.49 7.05
CA TYR A 48 16.76 -49.60 6.75
C TYR A 48 17.93 -49.10 5.91
N ALA A 49 19.11 -49.70 6.10
CA ALA A 49 20.23 -49.51 5.19
C ALA A 49 19.91 -50.11 3.81
N LEU A 50 20.37 -49.46 2.73
CA LEU A 50 20.16 -49.95 1.37
C LEU A 50 20.98 -51.21 1.05
N GLU A 51 22.16 -51.35 1.66
CA GLU A 51 23.10 -52.44 1.39
C GLU A 51 22.46 -53.82 1.63
N GLY A 52 22.62 -54.73 0.66
CA GLY A 52 22.10 -56.10 0.73
C GLY A 52 20.57 -56.21 0.63
N THR A 53 19.87 -55.12 0.33
CA THR A 53 18.40 -55.11 0.18
C THR A 53 17.96 -55.05 -1.29
N LEU A 54 16.72 -55.46 -1.56
CA LEU A 54 16.11 -55.30 -2.88
C LEU A 54 16.03 -53.81 -3.27
N SER A 55 15.64 -52.94 -2.33
CA SER A 55 15.57 -51.49 -2.55
C SER A 55 16.93 -50.87 -2.87
N GLY A 56 18.02 -51.39 -2.30
CA GLY A 56 19.40 -50.98 -2.63
C GLY A 56 19.79 -51.36 -4.06
N ARG A 57 19.51 -52.60 -4.48
CA ARG A 57 19.75 -53.02 -5.88
C ARG A 57 18.95 -52.20 -6.89
N ILE A 58 17.69 -51.90 -6.58
CA ILE A 58 16.84 -51.03 -7.41
C ILE A 58 17.38 -49.60 -7.44
N PHE A 59 17.86 -49.11 -6.30
CA PHE A 59 18.51 -47.81 -6.22
C PHE A 59 19.71 -47.80 -7.16
N GLU A 60 20.72 -48.65 -6.95
CA GLU A 60 21.96 -48.69 -7.74
C GLU A 60 21.73 -48.83 -9.25
N THR A 61 20.84 -49.74 -9.65
CA THR A 61 20.63 -50.07 -11.07
C THR A 61 19.64 -49.17 -11.78
N GLY A 62 18.72 -48.53 -11.05
CA GLY A 62 17.61 -47.79 -11.61
C GLY A 62 16.64 -48.65 -12.43
N ARG A 63 16.62 -49.97 -12.22
CA ARG A 63 15.80 -50.93 -12.98
C ARG A 63 15.00 -51.85 -12.05
N PRO A 64 13.89 -52.43 -12.52
CA PRO A 64 13.19 -53.48 -11.78
C PRO A 64 14.14 -54.63 -11.42
N ALA A 65 13.97 -55.17 -10.22
CA ALA A 65 14.81 -56.24 -9.71
C ALA A 65 13.99 -57.27 -8.93
N ARG A 66 14.54 -58.48 -8.84
CA ARG A 66 14.01 -59.56 -8.01
C ARG A 66 15.06 -60.08 -7.02
N ILE A 67 14.57 -60.56 -5.89
CA ILE A 67 15.34 -61.28 -4.90
C ILE A 67 14.56 -62.52 -4.47
N VAL A 68 15.27 -63.62 -4.26
CA VAL A 68 14.75 -64.83 -3.62
C VAL A 68 15.41 -64.89 -2.25
N TYR A 69 14.60 -64.98 -1.21
CA TYR A 69 15.08 -65.03 0.16
C TYR A 69 15.40 -66.47 0.54
N SER A 70 16.62 -66.70 1.01
CA SER A 70 17.06 -67.97 1.59
C SER A 70 17.08 -67.89 3.11
N GLU A 71 16.80 -69.00 3.80
CA GLU A 71 16.83 -69.07 5.27
C GLU A 71 18.25 -68.91 5.85
N GLU A 72 19.27 -69.20 5.04
CA GLU A 72 20.69 -69.17 5.42
C GLU A 72 21.39 -67.84 5.07
N ALA A 73 20.74 -66.95 4.31
CA ALA A 73 21.36 -65.72 3.84
C ALA A 73 21.40 -64.63 4.94
N PRO A 74 22.57 -63.99 5.19
CA PRO A 74 22.69 -62.93 6.18
C PRO A 74 22.09 -61.60 5.66
N GLY A 75 21.74 -60.71 6.60
CA GLY A 75 21.39 -59.32 6.32
C GLY A 75 19.98 -58.90 6.74
N PRO A 76 19.75 -57.59 6.96
CA PRO A 76 18.51 -57.07 7.54
C PRO A 76 17.27 -57.37 6.69
N ALA A 77 17.38 -57.36 5.35
CA ALA A 77 16.28 -57.73 4.47
C ALA A 77 15.88 -59.21 4.61
N HIS A 78 16.84 -60.12 4.81
CA HIS A 78 16.57 -61.55 5.01
C HIS A 78 15.96 -61.83 6.40
N CYS A 79 16.34 -61.06 7.44
CA CYS A 79 15.67 -61.14 8.74
C CYS A 79 14.19 -60.76 8.66
N VAL A 80 13.86 -59.61 8.06
CA VAL A 80 12.46 -59.16 7.90
C VAL A 80 11.68 -60.13 7.01
N ALA A 81 12.32 -60.67 5.95
CA ALA A 81 11.69 -61.70 5.12
C ALA A 81 11.34 -62.97 5.91
N ARG A 82 12.21 -63.42 6.82
CA ARG A 82 11.94 -64.59 7.68
C ARG A 82 10.81 -64.34 8.68
N GLU A 83 10.81 -63.17 9.33
CA GLU A 83 9.75 -62.78 10.26
C GLU A 83 8.37 -62.76 9.59
N LEU A 84 8.31 -62.32 8.34
CA LEU A 84 7.07 -62.20 7.56
C LEU A 84 6.76 -63.44 6.70
N GLY A 85 7.60 -64.48 6.72
CA GLY A 85 7.44 -65.70 5.92
C GLY A 85 7.59 -65.51 4.41
N LEU A 86 8.31 -64.47 3.96
CA LEU A 86 8.49 -64.12 2.56
C LEU A 86 9.58 -64.99 1.91
N ARG A 87 9.29 -65.54 0.72
CA ARG A 87 10.21 -66.38 -0.07
C ARG A 87 10.80 -65.66 -1.27
N ALA A 88 10.06 -64.73 -1.87
CA ALA A 88 10.56 -63.90 -2.96
C ALA A 88 9.97 -62.50 -2.92
N ALA A 89 10.70 -61.54 -3.49
CA ALA A 89 10.19 -60.20 -3.73
C ALA A 89 10.65 -59.66 -5.08
N VAL A 90 9.78 -58.86 -5.69
CA VAL A 90 10.06 -58.10 -6.92
C VAL A 90 9.76 -56.65 -6.63
N GLY A 91 10.59 -55.75 -7.12
CA GLY A 91 10.34 -54.33 -6.99
C GLY A 91 10.73 -53.54 -8.23
N ALA A 92 10.11 -52.38 -8.38
CA ALA A 92 10.36 -51.43 -9.46
C ALA A 92 10.67 -50.04 -8.88
N PRO A 93 11.57 -49.27 -9.52
CA PRO A 93 11.89 -47.92 -9.08
C PRO A 93 10.73 -46.97 -9.37
N ILE A 94 10.45 -46.07 -8.42
CA ILE A 94 9.56 -44.92 -8.62
C ILE A 94 10.45 -43.71 -8.85
N THR A 95 10.43 -43.18 -10.08
CA THR A 95 11.26 -42.04 -10.48
C THR A 95 10.39 -40.83 -10.71
N VAL A 96 10.55 -39.79 -9.88
CA VAL A 96 9.82 -38.53 -10.02
C VAL A 96 10.79 -37.47 -10.54
N GLN A 97 10.48 -36.87 -11.70
CA GLN A 97 11.30 -35.84 -12.34
C GLN A 97 12.79 -36.24 -12.51
N GLY A 98 13.05 -37.49 -12.89
CA GLY A 98 14.42 -38.00 -13.11
C GLY A 98 15.18 -38.34 -11.83
N ARG A 99 14.58 -38.15 -10.64
CA ARG A 99 15.16 -38.57 -9.36
C ARG A 99 14.44 -39.81 -8.82
N ARG A 100 15.23 -40.79 -8.36
CA ARG A 100 14.72 -41.99 -7.67
C ARG A 100 14.06 -41.55 -6.35
N TRP A 101 12.73 -41.50 -6.34
CA TRP A 101 11.93 -41.09 -5.19
C TRP A 101 11.77 -42.25 -4.20
N GLY A 102 11.60 -43.47 -4.73
CA GLY A 102 11.35 -44.65 -3.93
C GLY A 102 11.35 -45.94 -4.75
N ALA A 103 10.85 -47.01 -4.14
CA ALA A 103 10.61 -48.29 -4.81
C ALA A 103 9.24 -48.85 -4.41
N LEU A 104 8.54 -49.42 -5.38
CA LEU A 104 7.35 -50.24 -5.15
C LEU A 104 7.79 -51.69 -5.08
N VAL A 105 7.50 -52.38 -3.98
CA VAL A 105 7.92 -53.76 -3.75
C VAL A 105 6.70 -54.64 -3.51
N VAL A 106 6.65 -55.79 -4.15
CA VAL A 106 5.69 -56.87 -3.84
C VAL A 106 6.44 -58.12 -3.44
N SER A 107 5.83 -58.89 -2.55
CA SER A 107 6.42 -60.08 -1.97
C SER A 107 5.47 -61.27 -2.02
N SER A 108 6.04 -62.48 -2.07
CA SER A 108 5.32 -63.75 -2.12
C SER A 108 5.82 -64.68 -1.02
N LYS A 109 4.91 -65.43 -0.41
CA LYS A 109 5.14 -66.50 0.57
C LYS A 109 5.17 -67.88 -0.10
N SER A 110 4.70 -67.98 -1.34
CA SER A 110 4.65 -69.23 -2.10
C SER A 110 6.05 -69.76 -2.45
N GLU A 111 6.16 -71.09 -2.52
CA GLU A 111 7.35 -71.77 -3.09
C GLU A 111 7.48 -71.55 -4.59
N GLN A 112 6.39 -71.18 -5.28
CA GLN A 112 6.43 -70.86 -6.71
C GLN A 112 6.97 -69.43 -6.92
N PRO A 113 7.95 -69.25 -7.83
CA PRO A 113 8.50 -67.93 -8.11
C PRO A 113 7.45 -67.02 -8.75
N LEU A 114 7.47 -65.73 -8.37
CA LEU A 114 6.64 -64.70 -8.98
C LEU A 114 6.82 -64.70 -10.52
N PRO A 115 5.74 -64.57 -11.31
CA PRO A 115 5.80 -64.59 -12.77
C PRO A 115 6.86 -63.63 -13.32
N ARG A 116 7.51 -63.99 -14.45
CA ARG A 116 8.54 -63.12 -15.04
C ARG A 116 7.99 -61.76 -15.49
N GLU A 117 6.72 -61.69 -15.87
CA GLU A 117 6.03 -60.44 -16.22
C GLU A 117 5.83 -59.48 -15.05
N THR A 118 5.99 -59.94 -13.80
CA THR A 118 5.75 -59.13 -12.59
C THR A 118 6.64 -57.88 -12.55
N GLU A 119 7.89 -57.97 -13.03
CA GLU A 119 8.80 -56.83 -13.11
C GLU A 119 8.29 -55.75 -14.05
N GLN A 120 7.77 -56.16 -15.22
CA GLN A 120 7.21 -55.23 -16.21
C GLN A 120 5.93 -54.58 -15.68
N ARG A 121 5.00 -55.39 -15.13
CA ARG A 121 3.74 -54.87 -14.58
C ARG A 121 4.00 -53.90 -13.41
N LEU A 122 4.94 -54.21 -12.52
CA LEU A 122 5.32 -53.28 -11.45
C LEU A 122 5.95 -51.99 -11.96
N ALA A 123 6.75 -52.06 -13.02
CA ALA A 123 7.31 -50.86 -13.64
C ALA A 123 6.21 -49.96 -14.21
N GLU A 124 5.23 -50.54 -14.92
CA GLU A 124 4.06 -49.80 -15.44
C GLU A 124 3.25 -49.16 -14.30
N PHE A 125 3.02 -49.87 -13.19
CA PHE A 125 2.39 -49.29 -11.99
C PHE A 125 3.24 -48.20 -11.33
N ALA A 126 4.56 -48.38 -11.25
CA ALA A 126 5.46 -47.41 -10.64
C ALA A 126 5.50 -46.08 -11.43
N GLU A 127 5.35 -46.11 -12.75
CA GLU A 127 5.25 -44.90 -13.60
C GLU A 127 3.95 -44.12 -13.35
N LEU A 128 2.81 -44.83 -13.25
CA LEU A 128 1.54 -44.20 -12.87
C LEU A 128 1.64 -43.57 -11.47
N PHE A 129 2.32 -44.27 -10.56
CA PHE A 129 2.53 -43.79 -9.19
C PHE A 129 3.45 -42.56 -9.13
N ALA A 130 4.52 -42.55 -9.90
CA ALA A 130 5.41 -41.40 -10.05
C ALA A 130 4.64 -40.17 -10.56
N THR A 131 3.76 -40.36 -11.53
CA THR A 131 2.91 -39.27 -12.07
C THR A 131 1.94 -38.75 -11.01
N ALA A 132 1.30 -39.63 -10.23
CA ALA A 132 0.39 -39.23 -9.16
C ALA A 132 1.12 -38.47 -8.04
N ILE A 133 2.32 -38.90 -7.63
CA ILE A 133 3.17 -38.19 -6.67
C ILE A 133 3.55 -36.82 -7.22
N ALA A 134 4.02 -36.74 -8.46
CA ALA A 134 4.39 -35.48 -9.10
C ALA A 134 3.20 -34.50 -9.15
N ASN A 135 2.02 -35.00 -9.51
CA ASN A 135 0.79 -34.20 -9.53
C ASN A 135 0.40 -33.73 -8.15
N SER A 136 0.44 -34.60 -7.13
CA SER A 136 0.13 -34.22 -5.75
C SER A 136 1.10 -33.15 -5.22
N GLN A 137 2.39 -33.31 -5.47
CA GLN A 137 3.42 -32.33 -5.08
C GLN A 137 3.22 -30.99 -5.80
N ALA A 138 2.88 -31.02 -7.09
CA ALA A 138 2.58 -29.81 -7.84
C ALA A 138 1.33 -29.09 -7.30
N HIS A 139 0.27 -29.84 -6.95
CA HIS A 139 -0.94 -29.24 -6.34
C HIS A 139 -0.65 -28.66 -4.96
N GLU A 140 0.19 -29.33 -4.15
CA GLU A 140 0.61 -28.83 -2.85
C GLU A 140 1.41 -27.52 -2.99
N GLN A 141 2.38 -27.47 -3.91
CA GLN A 141 3.15 -26.25 -4.20
C GLN A 141 2.27 -25.10 -4.73
N LEU A 142 1.30 -25.41 -5.61
CA LEU A 142 0.35 -24.41 -6.09
C LEU A 142 -0.54 -23.87 -4.97
N GLY A 143 -1.00 -24.74 -4.06
CA GLY A 143 -1.74 -24.34 -2.87
C GLY A 143 -0.91 -23.40 -1.99
N GLN A 144 0.34 -23.77 -1.71
CA GLN A 144 1.27 -22.95 -0.93
C GLN A 144 1.47 -21.56 -1.55
N LEU A 145 1.75 -21.48 -2.84
CA LEU A 145 1.92 -20.19 -3.54
C LEU A 145 0.63 -19.37 -3.54
N ALA A 146 -0.54 -20.01 -3.67
CA ALA A 146 -1.82 -19.33 -3.62
C ALA A 146 -2.09 -18.74 -2.22
N ASP A 147 -1.77 -19.48 -1.15
CA ASP A 147 -1.89 -19.01 0.23
C ASP A 147 -0.93 -17.85 0.51
N GLU A 148 0.32 -17.94 0.04
CA GLU A 148 1.30 -16.84 0.12
C GLU A 148 0.80 -15.58 -0.59
N GLN A 149 0.31 -15.72 -1.83
CA GLN A 149 -0.23 -14.59 -2.60
C GLN A 149 -1.49 -14.00 -1.95
N ALA A 150 -2.36 -14.83 -1.38
CA ALA A 150 -3.55 -14.37 -0.67
C ALA A 150 -3.16 -13.55 0.58
N ALA A 151 -2.17 -14.01 1.34
CA ALA A 151 -1.64 -13.30 2.50
C ALA A 151 -1.03 -11.94 2.12
N LEU A 152 -0.17 -11.90 1.10
CA LEU A 152 0.42 -10.65 0.61
C LEU A 152 -0.65 -9.66 0.15
N ARG A 153 -1.69 -10.15 -0.55
CA ARG A 153 -2.79 -9.30 -1.00
C ARG A 153 -3.56 -8.69 0.17
N ARG A 154 -3.76 -9.42 1.27
CA ARG A 154 -4.40 -8.89 2.48
C ARG A 154 -3.56 -7.80 3.14
N VAL A 155 -2.26 -8.02 3.34
CA VAL A 155 -1.35 -6.97 3.86
C VAL A 155 -1.34 -5.75 2.94
N ALA A 156 -1.23 -5.96 1.63
CA ALA A 156 -1.22 -4.87 0.65
C ALA A 156 -2.53 -4.07 0.68
N THR A 157 -3.67 -4.72 0.93
CA THR A 157 -4.97 -4.05 1.09
C THR A 157 -4.97 -3.16 2.33
N VAL A 158 -4.50 -3.67 3.48
CA VAL A 158 -4.37 -2.88 4.71
C VAL A 158 -3.48 -1.65 4.50
N VAL A 159 -2.36 -1.81 3.80
CA VAL A 159 -1.47 -0.69 3.44
C VAL A 159 -2.17 0.31 2.49
N ALA A 160 -2.92 -0.19 1.51
CA ALA A 160 -3.63 0.63 0.53
C ALA A 160 -4.79 1.44 1.12
N GLU A 161 -5.46 0.90 2.14
CA GLU A 161 -6.53 1.56 2.90
C GLU A 161 -6.01 2.69 3.82
N GLY A 162 -4.69 2.90 3.86
CA GLY A 162 -4.08 3.97 4.67
C GLY A 162 -4.07 3.63 6.16
N ALA A 163 -4.00 2.34 6.51
CA ALA A 163 -3.87 1.93 7.90
C ALA A 163 -2.63 2.55 8.56
N THR A 164 -2.69 2.74 9.88
CA THR A 164 -1.53 3.20 10.66
C THR A 164 -0.40 2.17 10.61
N PRO A 165 0.86 2.57 10.84
CA PRO A 165 1.97 1.62 10.90
C PRO A 165 1.71 0.44 11.84
N HIS A 166 1.12 0.69 13.02
CA HIS A 166 0.71 -0.38 13.94
C HIS A 166 -0.29 -1.36 13.31
N GLY A 167 -1.31 -0.86 12.60
CA GLY A 167 -2.27 -1.72 11.91
C GLY A 167 -1.62 -2.60 10.84
N VAL A 168 -0.62 -2.07 10.13
CA VAL A 168 0.17 -2.84 9.15
C VAL A 168 1.01 -3.91 9.84
N PHE A 169 1.67 -3.58 10.95
CA PHE A 169 2.48 -4.53 11.72
C PHE A 169 1.64 -5.68 12.29
N ASP A 170 0.46 -5.37 12.83
CA ASP A 170 -0.48 -6.37 13.32
C ASP A 170 -1.01 -7.27 12.18
N ALA A 171 -1.30 -6.69 11.02
CA ALA A 171 -1.71 -7.45 9.84
C ALA A 171 -0.61 -8.40 9.39
N VAL A 172 0.63 -7.92 9.27
CA VAL A 172 1.80 -8.75 8.94
C VAL A 172 1.94 -9.91 9.92
N ARG A 173 1.93 -9.64 11.23
CA ARG A 173 2.00 -10.69 12.26
C ARG A 173 0.90 -11.73 12.08
N ASN A 174 -0.35 -11.27 11.92
CA ASN A 174 -1.51 -12.15 11.77
C ASN A 174 -1.39 -13.07 10.55
N GLU A 175 -0.92 -12.54 9.42
CA GLU A 175 -0.73 -13.33 8.20
C GLU A 175 0.34 -14.41 8.37
N VAL A 176 1.46 -14.08 9.04
CA VAL A 176 2.49 -15.06 9.39
C VAL A 176 1.92 -16.12 10.34
N ALA A 177 1.20 -15.70 11.39
CA ALA A 177 0.60 -16.62 12.36
C ALA A 177 -0.36 -17.62 11.68
N GLN A 178 -1.20 -17.14 10.77
CA GLN A 178 -2.16 -17.98 10.03
C GLN A 178 -1.46 -18.90 9.04
N MET A 179 -0.52 -18.38 8.23
CA MET A 179 0.18 -19.15 7.21
C MET A 179 0.97 -20.33 7.79
N PHE A 180 1.53 -20.14 8.98
CA PHE A 180 2.37 -21.12 9.63
C PHE A 180 1.67 -21.90 10.76
N ASN A 181 0.37 -21.64 10.98
CA ASN A 181 -0.41 -22.17 12.11
C ASN A 181 0.36 -22.06 13.44
N ALA A 182 1.01 -20.92 13.64
CA ALA A 182 1.94 -20.73 14.74
C ALA A 182 1.29 -19.88 15.84
N PRO A 183 1.08 -20.46 17.04
CA PRO A 183 0.35 -19.81 18.13
C PRO A 183 1.19 -18.79 18.90
N LEU A 184 2.44 -18.54 18.49
CA LEU A 184 3.27 -17.47 19.03
C LEU A 184 3.92 -16.76 17.85
N SER A 185 3.65 -15.46 17.70
CA SER A 185 4.26 -14.66 16.65
C SER A 185 4.50 -13.23 17.12
N VAL A 186 5.70 -12.73 16.83
CA VAL A 186 6.14 -11.39 17.26
C VAL A 186 6.92 -10.71 16.15
N LEU A 187 6.63 -9.42 15.96
CA LEU A 187 7.38 -8.54 15.07
C LEU A 187 8.12 -7.50 15.91
N MET A 188 9.41 -7.34 15.66
CA MET A 188 10.27 -6.39 16.36
C MET A 188 11.04 -5.55 15.36
N ARG A 189 11.28 -4.29 15.73
CA ARG A 189 12.14 -3.38 14.99
C ARG A 189 13.48 -3.24 15.68
N TYR A 190 14.56 -3.25 14.92
CA TYR A 190 15.88 -2.87 15.37
C TYR A 190 16.13 -1.40 15.06
N ASP A 191 16.62 -0.66 16.06
CA ASP A 191 17.17 0.67 15.90
C ASP A 191 18.70 0.55 15.91
N ASP A 192 19.29 0.64 14.72
CA ASP A 192 20.73 0.54 14.47
C ASP A 192 21.52 1.68 15.13
N ARG A 193 20.89 2.85 15.35
CA ARG A 193 21.54 4.00 15.98
C ARG A 193 21.79 3.79 17.46
N ASN A 194 20.92 3.01 18.11
CA ASN A 194 20.89 2.86 19.55
C ASN A 194 21.15 1.42 20.03
N GLY A 195 21.21 0.44 19.11
CA GLY A 195 21.34 -0.99 19.46
C GLY A 195 20.15 -1.48 20.28
N VAL A 196 18.93 -1.05 19.91
CA VAL A 196 17.71 -1.35 20.66
C VAL A 196 16.72 -2.10 19.78
N ALA A 197 16.18 -3.20 20.29
CA ALA A 197 15.02 -3.86 19.70
C ALA A 197 13.75 -3.38 20.38
N THR A 198 12.72 -3.05 19.60
CA THR A 198 11.40 -2.63 20.09
C THR A 198 10.32 -3.56 19.57
N LEU A 199 9.45 -4.03 20.45
CA LEU A 199 8.33 -4.89 20.10
C LEU A 199 7.24 -4.08 19.37
N LEU A 200 6.96 -4.44 18.12
CA LEU A 200 5.94 -3.76 17.28
C LEU A 200 4.59 -4.46 17.30
N ALA A 201 4.57 -5.80 17.36
CA ALA A 201 3.35 -6.60 17.39
C ALA A 201 3.59 -7.93 18.13
N THR A 202 2.60 -8.41 18.88
CA THR A 202 2.59 -9.69 19.63
C THR A 202 1.15 -10.18 19.78
N ASP A 203 0.90 -11.48 19.87
CA ASP A 203 -0.45 -12.05 19.94
C ASP A 203 -0.96 -12.23 21.39
N ASP A 204 -0.09 -12.66 22.31
CA ASP A 204 -0.44 -13.01 23.69
C ASP A 204 0.28 -12.14 24.74
N GLY A 205 1.09 -11.19 24.28
CA GLY A 205 1.89 -10.33 25.17
C GLY A 205 2.99 -11.10 25.90
N PHE A 206 3.44 -12.25 25.37
CA PHE A 206 4.51 -13.06 25.95
C PHE A 206 5.78 -12.25 26.24
N LEU A 207 6.11 -11.30 25.36
CA LEU A 207 7.25 -10.40 25.54
C LEU A 207 6.90 -9.07 26.23
N GLY A 208 5.67 -8.92 26.70
CA GLY A 208 5.13 -7.71 27.31
C GLY A 208 4.35 -6.83 26.32
N PRO A 209 4.04 -5.58 26.71
CA PRO A 209 3.24 -4.69 25.86
C PRO A 209 4.02 -4.25 24.62
N VAL A 210 3.28 -4.00 23.52
CA VAL A 210 3.81 -3.33 22.33
C VAL A 210 4.48 -2.00 22.75
N GLY A 211 5.65 -1.72 22.18
CA GLY A 211 6.51 -0.58 22.54
C GLY A 211 7.54 -0.88 23.63
N ARG A 212 7.54 -2.09 24.22
CA ARG A 212 8.65 -2.51 25.09
C ARG A 212 9.94 -2.61 24.28
N SER A 213 11.02 -2.10 24.84
CA SER A 213 12.34 -2.10 24.20
C SER A 213 13.42 -2.70 25.09
N TRP A 214 14.44 -3.31 24.47
CA TRP A 214 15.62 -3.84 25.15
C TRP A 214 16.87 -3.69 24.27
N SER A 215 18.03 -3.61 24.91
CA SER A 215 19.31 -3.53 24.20
C SER A 215 19.62 -4.86 23.52
N VAL A 216 20.10 -4.78 22.28
CA VAL A 216 20.54 -5.91 21.47
C VAL A 216 21.87 -5.56 20.81
N GLU A 217 22.85 -6.46 20.93
CA GLU A 217 24.05 -6.43 20.11
C GLU A 217 23.68 -6.99 18.73
N SER A 218 23.58 -6.11 17.74
CA SER A 218 23.36 -6.48 16.34
C SER A 218 24.51 -5.93 15.51
N ASP A 219 25.23 -6.81 14.82
CA ASP A 219 26.34 -6.47 13.93
C ASP A 219 25.89 -6.10 12.50
N ASP A 220 24.59 -6.24 12.21
CA ASP A 220 24.02 -6.05 10.87
C ASP A 220 22.96 -4.95 10.80
N SER A 221 22.87 -4.29 9.64
CA SER A 221 21.85 -3.27 9.31
C SER A 221 20.49 -3.92 8.98
N LEU A 222 19.96 -4.68 9.94
CA LEU A 222 18.62 -5.26 9.85
C LEU A 222 17.58 -4.25 10.31
N TRP A 223 16.47 -4.14 9.58
CA TRP A 223 15.32 -3.31 10.01
C TRP A 223 14.62 -3.90 11.25
N GLY A 224 14.57 -5.23 11.37
CA GLY A 224 13.82 -5.90 12.42
C GLY A 224 13.90 -7.42 12.34
N VAL A 225 13.18 -8.10 13.24
CA VAL A 225 13.03 -9.55 13.27
C VAL A 225 11.57 -9.94 13.38
N MET A 226 11.17 -10.94 12.60
CA MET A 226 9.93 -11.68 12.80
C MET A 226 10.29 -13.01 13.47
N ALA A 227 9.76 -13.25 14.66
CA ALA A 227 9.95 -14.51 15.36
C ALA A 227 8.61 -15.22 15.53
N VAL A 228 8.66 -16.54 15.35
CA VAL A 228 7.49 -17.41 15.36
C VAL A 228 7.83 -18.63 16.20
N GLY A 229 6.89 -19.08 17.03
CA GLY A 229 7.09 -20.20 17.94
C GLY A 229 5.84 -21.08 18.05
N SER A 230 6.05 -22.29 18.56
CA SER A 230 4.98 -23.22 18.92
C SER A 230 5.10 -23.59 20.39
N ARG A 231 3.96 -23.87 21.03
CA ARG A 231 3.90 -24.45 22.38
C ARG A 231 3.87 -25.98 22.36
N GLU A 232 3.77 -26.57 21.17
CA GLU A 232 3.76 -28.01 20.97
C GLU A 232 5.17 -28.58 20.96
N THR A 233 5.30 -29.85 21.37
CA THR A 233 6.59 -30.57 21.38
C THR A 233 7.02 -31.08 20.01
N GLU A 234 6.14 -31.03 19.00
CA GLU A 234 6.50 -31.41 17.64
C GLU A 234 7.44 -30.37 17.02
N PRO A 235 8.52 -30.81 16.35
CA PRO A 235 9.43 -29.90 15.68
C PRO A 235 8.72 -29.19 14.53
N LEU A 236 9.07 -27.92 14.32
CA LEU A 236 8.59 -27.15 13.16
C LEU A 236 8.99 -27.86 11.86
N PRO A 237 8.18 -27.74 10.79
CA PRO A 237 8.50 -28.32 9.49
C PRO A 237 9.90 -27.91 8.99
N ALA A 238 10.62 -28.81 8.34
CA ALA A 238 12.01 -28.55 7.92
C ALA A 238 12.15 -27.43 6.86
N ASP A 239 11.07 -27.10 6.15
CA ASP A 239 10.98 -26.00 5.18
C ASP A 239 10.58 -24.65 5.82
N PHE A 240 10.27 -24.64 7.12
CA PHE A 240 9.74 -23.49 7.84
C PHE A 240 10.64 -22.25 7.75
N GLU A 241 11.92 -22.39 8.08
CA GLU A 241 12.88 -21.29 8.11
C GLU A 241 13.02 -20.61 6.73
N GLY A 242 13.13 -21.43 5.67
CA GLY A 242 13.24 -20.94 4.30
C GLY A 242 11.98 -20.22 3.81
N ARG A 243 10.80 -20.68 4.25
CA ARG A 243 9.51 -20.05 3.93
C ARG A 243 9.33 -18.73 4.68
N LEU A 244 9.64 -18.70 5.97
CA LEU A 244 9.55 -17.49 6.78
C LEU A 244 10.47 -16.40 6.21
N ALA A 245 11.70 -16.75 5.84
CA ALA A 245 12.65 -15.81 5.22
C ALA A 245 12.09 -15.15 3.95
N LYS A 246 11.62 -15.95 2.97
CA LYS A 246 11.03 -15.43 1.72
C LYS A 246 9.82 -14.53 1.98
N PHE A 247 8.94 -14.93 2.89
CA PHE A 247 7.75 -14.15 3.19
C PHE A 247 8.10 -12.83 3.88
N THR A 248 9.05 -12.84 4.83
CA THR A 248 9.53 -11.60 5.47
C THR A 248 10.18 -10.63 4.49
N GLU A 249 10.89 -11.12 3.47
CA GLU A 249 11.48 -10.28 2.41
C GLU A 249 10.39 -9.54 1.61
N LEU A 250 9.31 -10.24 1.24
CA LEU A 250 8.18 -9.64 0.52
C LEU A 250 7.44 -8.59 1.35
N LEU A 251 7.34 -8.82 2.66
CA LEU A 251 6.69 -7.89 3.59
C LEU A 251 7.54 -6.67 3.94
N ALA A 252 8.87 -6.77 3.87
CA ALA A 252 9.78 -5.67 4.20
C ALA A 252 9.47 -4.41 3.39
N THR A 253 9.12 -4.56 2.10
CA THR A 253 8.76 -3.43 1.24
C THR A 253 7.44 -2.79 1.67
N ALA A 254 6.45 -3.59 2.09
CA ALA A 254 5.16 -3.08 2.57
C ALA A 254 5.31 -2.27 3.87
N ILE A 255 6.13 -2.79 4.79
CA ILE A 255 6.49 -2.14 6.06
C ILE A 255 7.21 -0.81 5.80
N ALA A 256 8.28 -0.83 4.98
CA ALA A 256 9.04 0.38 4.64
C ALA A 256 8.17 1.45 3.97
N ASN A 257 7.26 1.03 3.07
CA ASN A 257 6.32 1.94 2.44
C ASN A 257 5.32 2.56 3.43
N ALA A 258 4.82 1.80 4.40
CA ALA A 258 3.91 2.30 5.41
C ALA A 258 4.59 3.32 6.35
N GLU A 259 5.82 3.03 6.80
CA GLU A 259 6.61 3.96 7.62
C GLU A 259 6.95 5.25 6.86
N GLY A 260 7.44 5.14 5.61
CA GLY A 260 7.78 6.32 4.80
C GLY A 260 6.58 7.22 4.54
N ARG A 261 5.37 6.66 4.36
CA ARG A 261 4.12 7.43 4.27
C ARG A 261 3.81 8.17 5.56
N ALA A 262 3.88 7.48 6.70
CA ALA A 262 3.61 8.09 8.00
C ALA A 262 4.60 9.23 8.33
N GLU A 263 5.88 9.07 7.97
CA GLU A 263 6.89 10.13 8.13
C GLU A 263 6.61 11.34 7.24
N LEU A 264 6.22 11.12 5.98
CA LEU A 264 5.84 12.18 5.06
C LEU A 264 4.61 12.95 5.57
N ASP A 265 3.59 12.26 6.05
CA ASP A 265 2.39 12.88 6.61
C ASP A 265 2.71 13.68 7.86
N ALA A 266 3.53 13.13 8.77
CA ALA A 266 4.00 13.84 9.95
C ALA A 266 4.84 15.09 9.58
N SER A 267 5.68 14.99 8.54
CA SER A 267 6.48 16.12 8.04
C SER A 267 5.61 17.22 7.46
N ARG A 268 4.63 16.87 6.63
CA ARG A 268 3.64 17.80 6.08
C ARG A 268 2.84 18.49 7.18
N ALA A 269 2.38 17.75 8.18
CA ALA A 269 1.68 18.31 9.33
C ALA A 269 2.51 19.34 10.10
N ARG A 270 3.82 19.08 10.30
CA ARG A 270 4.73 20.06 10.93
C ARG A 270 4.91 21.32 10.09
N ILE A 271 5.03 21.18 8.77
CA ILE A 271 5.16 22.32 7.85
C ILE A 271 3.90 23.18 7.89
N VAL A 272 2.71 22.56 7.80
CA VAL A 272 1.42 23.26 7.88
C VAL A 272 1.28 23.98 9.22
N ALA A 273 1.55 23.31 10.33
CA ALA A 273 1.47 23.93 11.66
C ALA A 273 2.42 25.13 11.80
N THR A 274 3.63 25.05 11.23
CA THR A 274 4.61 26.15 11.23
C THR A 274 4.16 27.31 10.35
N ALA A 275 3.57 27.01 9.18
CA ALA A 275 3.00 27.99 8.28
C ALA A 275 1.82 28.73 8.93
N ASP A 276 0.90 28.01 9.56
CA ASP A 276 -0.25 28.57 10.30
C ASP A 276 0.20 29.46 11.46
N ALA A 277 1.20 29.03 12.23
CA ALA A 277 1.76 29.83 13.31
C ALA A 277 2.41 31.13 12.78
N THR A 278 3.10 31.05 11.64
CA THR A 278 3.70 32.21 10.98
C THR A 278 2.63 33.17 10.44
N ARG A 279 1.58 32.63 9.81
CA ARG A 279 0.43 33.39 9.32
C ARG A 279 -0.21 34.17 10.46
N ARG A 280 -0.65 33.51 11.54
CA ARG A 280 -1.28 34.17 12.71
C ARG A 280 -0.43 35.26 13.34
N ARG A 281 0.90 35.13 13.29
CA ARG A 281 1.83 36.16 13.77
C ARG A 281 1.82 37.38 12.85
N ILE A 282 1.93 37.16 11.54
CA ILE A 282 1.85 38.23 10.53
C ILE A 282 0.50 38.96 10.62
N GLU A 283 -0.61 38.23 10.77
CA GLU A 283 -1.94 38.80 10.92
C GLU A 283 -2.02 39.73 12.17
N ARG A 284 -1.48 39.28 13.31
CA ARG A 284 -1.38 40.12 14.52
C ARG A 284 -0.51 41.36 14.33
N ASP A 285 0.68 41.21 13.74
CA ASP A 285 1.60 42.33 13.54
C ASP A 285 1.00 43.39 12.58
N LEU A 286 0.26 42.96 11.56
CA LEU A 286 -0.48 43.85 10.65
C LEU A 286 -1.65 44.55 11.35
N HIS A 287 -2.44 43.82 12.14
CA HIS A 287 -3.60 44.34 12.86
C HIS A 287 -3.18 45.34 13.96
N ASP A 288 -2.23 44.97 14.81
CA ASP A 288 -1.87 45.77 15.98
C ASP A 288 -0.90 46.89 15.62
N GLY A 289 0.02 46.66 14.68
CA GLY A 289 1.04 47.66 14.30
C GLY A 289 0.56 48.59 13.19
N ALA A 290 0.42 48.06 11.98
CA ALA A 290 0.26 48.86 10.78
C ALA A 290 -1.13 49.55 10.73
N GLN A 291 -2.23 48.85 11.07
CA GLN A 291 -3.56 49.48 11.06
C GLN A 291 -3.69 50.60 12.08
N GLN A 292 -3.21 50.41 13.33
CA GLN A 292 -3.31 51.45 14.35
C GLN A 292 -2.55 52.72 13.96
N GLN A 293 -1.37 52.57 13.34
CA GLN A 293 -0.59 53.70 12.84
C GLN A 293 -1.31 54.44 11.71
N LEU A 294 -1.87 53.71 10.74
CA LEU A 294 -2.59 54.32 9.62
C LEU A 294 -3.89 55.00 10.07
N VAL A 295 -4.64 54.42 11.01
CA VAL A 295 -5.84 55.06 11.60
C VAL A 295 -5.45 56.36 12.31
N SER A 296 -4.38 56.33 13.10
CA SER A 296 -3.87 57.53 13.77
C SER A 296 -3.47 58.62 12.77
N LEU A 297 -2.81 58.24 11.68
CA LEU A 297 -2.42 59.18 10.63
C LEU A 297 -3.64 59.78 9.91
N ALA A 298 -4.63 58.95 9.57
CA ALA A 298 -5.88 59.40 8.95
C ALA A 298 -6.63 60.41 9.83
N LEU A 299 -6.69 60.18 11.15
CA LEU A 299 -7.30 61.13 12.10
C LEU A 299 -6.54 62.45 12.16
N LYS A 300 -5.20 62.43 12.14
CA LYS A 300 -4.36 63.64 12.12
C LYS A 300 -4.56 64.46 10.85
N VAL A 301 -4.65 63.80 9.68
CA VAL A 301 -4.92 64.46 8.40
C VAL A 301 -6.29 65.13 8.40
N ARG A 302 -7.34 64.45 8.88
CA ARG A 302 -8.69 65.04 9.00
C ARG A 302 -8.73 66.23 9.97
N ALA A 303 -7.99 66.18 11.08
CA ALA A 303 -7.88 67.30 12.01
C ALA A 303 -7.16 68.51 11.40
N ALA A 304 -6.10 68.26 10.62
CA ALA A 304 -5.40 69.30 9.88
C ALA A 304 -6.33 69.94 8.83
N GLN A 305 -7.08 69.12 8.08
CA GLN A 305 -8.06 69.57 7.08
C GLN A 305 -9.11 70.50 7.70
N ALA A 306 -9.66 70.14 8.86
CA ALA A 306 -10.66 70.96 9.57
C ALA A 306 -10.11 72.30 10.08
N SER A 307 -8.78 72.45 10.15
CA SER A 307 -8.10 73.67 10.60
C SER A 307 -7.73 74.60 9.43
N VAL A 308 -7.88 74.16 8.17
CA VAL A 308 -7.60 74.98 6.98
C VAL A 308 -8.79 75.89 6.67
N PRO A 309 -8.59 77.22 6.55
CA PRO A 309 -9.66 78.14 6.17
C PRO A 309 -10.28 77.80 4.80
N ASN A 310 -11.60 77.97 4.65
CA ASN A 310 -12.34 77.64 3.43
C ASN A 310 -11.89 78.39 2.17
N GLU A 311 -11.14 79.49 2.33
CA GLU A 311 -10.57 80.27 1.24
C GLU A 311 -9.40 79.55 0.54
N MET A 312 -8.79 78.56 1.20
CA MET A 312 -7.70 77.74 0.68
C MET A 312 -8.22 76.38 0.17
N SER A 313 -9.26 76.39 -0.67
CA SER A 313 -9.93 75.18 -1.16
C SER A 313 -8.97 74.14 -1.76
N GLN A 314 -7.95 74.59 -2.49
CA GLN A 314 -6.93 73.71 -3.08
C GLN A 314 -6.16 72.88 -2.03
N HIS A 315 -5.89 73.44 -0.84
CA HIS A 315 -5.21 72.71 0.25
C HIS A 315 -6.20 71.80 1.01
N GLN A 316 -7.49 72.13 1.04
CA GLN A 316 -8.53 71.26 1.58
C GLN A 316 -8.74 70.03 0.70
N ASP A 317 -8.68 70.19 -0.63
CA ASP A 317 -8.77 69.11 -1.61
C ASP A 317 -7.55 68.16 -1.51
N GLU A 318 -6.33 68.70 -1.46
CA GLU A 318 -5.11 67.90 -1.27
C GLU A 318 -5.13 67.05 0.02
N LEU A 319 -5.61 67.61 1.13
CA LEU A 319 -5.75 66.87 2.39
C LEU A 319 -6.88 65.83 2.34
N SER A 320 -7.92 66.09 1.56
CA SER A 320 -9.01 65.13 1.30
C SER A 320 -8.48 63.91 0.56
N ASP A 321 -7.73 64.13 -0.52
CA ASP A 321 -7.11 63.07 -1.34
C ASP A 321 -6.17 62.19 -0.49
N ILE A 322 -5.38 62.81 0.40
CA ILE A 322 -4.49 62.07 1.31
C ILE A 322 -5.30 61.22 2.31
N ALA A 323 -6.40 61.77 2.86
CA ALA A 323 -7.25 61.04 3.81
C ALA A 323 -7.99 59.86 3.14
N GLU A 324 -8.41 60.03 1.89
CA GLU A 324 -9.05 58.98 1.09
C GLU A 324 -8.04 57.90 0.67
N GLY A 325 -6.82 58.30 0.29
CA GLY A 325 -5.71 57.38 0.05
C GLY A 325 -5.35 56.54 1.28
N LEU A 326 -5.30 57.15 2.47
CA LEU A 326 -5.06 56.43 3.73
C LEU A 326 -6.16 55.42 4.07
N THR A 327 -7.41 55.76 3.78
CA THR A 327 -8.56 54.86 3.96
C THR A 327 -8.46 53.65 3.03
N THR A 328 -8.08 53.90 1.76
CA THR A 328 -7.86 52.84 0.76
C THR A 328 -6.72 51.89 1.17
N VAL A 329 -5.61 52.42 1.70
CA VAL A 329 -4.49 51.59 2.19
C VAL A 329 -4.91 50.77 3.41
N LEU A 330 -5.69 51.34 4.33
CA LEU A 330 -6.24 50.62 5.49
C LEU A 330 -7.13 49.44 5.09
N ASP A 331 -7.98 49.63 4.09
CA ASP A 331 -8.86 48.58 3.59
C ASP A 331 -8.07 47.48 2.87
N GLY A 332 -7.09 47.82 2.04
CA GLY A 332 -6.19 46.83 1.43
C GLY A 332 -5.37 46.05 2.45
N LEU A 333 -4.94 46.70 3.54
CA LEU A 333 -4.18 46.03 4.61
C LEU A 333 -5.08 45.11 5.45
N ARG A 334 -6.37 45.43 5.63
CA ARG A 334 -7.38 44.52 6.21
C ARG A 334 -7.60 43.29 5.35
N GLU A 335 -7.68 43.45 4.03
CA GLU A 335 -7.85 42.33 3.08
C GLU A 335 -6.65 41.38 3.11
N ILE A 336 -5.43 41.93 3.20
CA ILE A 336 -4.20 41.13 3.32
C ILE A 336 -4.11 40.43 4.70
N ALA A 337 -4.42 41.15 5.79
CA ALA A 337 -4.26 40.66 7.16
C ALA A 337 -5.30 39.62 7.59
N LEU A 338 -6.45 39.54 6.93
CA LEU A 338 -7.43 38.47 7.20
C LEU A 338 -7.17 37.23 6.33
N GLY A 339 -6.44 37.38 5.22
CA GLY A 339 -6.22 36.34 4.21
C GLY A 339 -7.48 35.57 3.81
N LEU A 340 -8.66 36.16 4.03
CA LEU A 340 -10.01 35.62 3.91
C LEU A 340 -11.02 36.77 3.86
N HIS A 341 -11.90 36.68 2.86
CA HIS A 341 -13.29 37.17 2.78
C HIS A 341 -13.65 38.62 3.18
N PRO A 342 -14.12 39.44 2.22
CA PRO A 342 -14.99 40.57 2.53
C PRO A 342 -16.19 40.12 3.36
N ALA A 343 -16.47 40.80 4.49
CA ALA A 343 -17.62 40.53 5.36
C ALA A 343 -18.97 40.46 4.60
N ILE A 344 -19.06 41.14 3.45
CA ILE A 344 -20.22 41.13 2.55
C ILE A 344 -20.53 39.73 1.99
N LEU A 345 -19.54 38.85 1.80
CA LEU A 345 -19.77 37.46 1.37
C LEU A 345 -20.47 36.65 2.47
N ALA A 346 -20.05 36.82 3.73
CA ALA A 346 -20.65 36.10 4.86
C ALA A 346 -22.13 36.47 5.06
N GLU A 347 -22.47 37.77 5.00
CA GLU A 347 -23.84 38.25 5.27
C GLU A 347 -24.76 38.23 4.04
N GLY A 348 -24.23 38.55 2.85
CA GLY A 348 -25.03 38.75 1.63
C GLY A 348 -24.79 37.73 0.50
N GLY A 349 -23.72 36.95 0.56
CA GLY A 349 -23.33 36.02 -0.50
C GLY A 349 -22.65 36.69 -1.70
N LEU A 350 -22.39 35.90 -2.74
CA LEU A 350 -21.56 36.34 -3.88
C LEU A 350 -22.15 37.54 -4.65
N ALA A 351 -23.46 37.53 -4.93
CA ALA A 351 -24.05 38.57 -5.78
C ALA A 351 -23.98 39.99 -5.17
N PRO A 352 -24.31 40.23 -3.88
CA PRO A 352 -24.08 41.52 -3.25
C PRO A 352 -22.61 41.93 -3.18
N ALA A 353 -21.70 40.98 -2.97
CA ALA A 353 -20.27 41.26 -2.92
C ALA A 353 -19.74 41.76 -4.28
N LEU A 354 -20.14 41.11 -5.37
CA LEU A 354 -19.75 41.52 -6.73
C LEU A 354 -20.40 42.86 -7.12
N LYS A 355 -21.62 43.15 -6.69
CA LYS A 355 -22.24 44.47 -6.91
C LYS A 355 -21.42 45.58 -6.26
N THR A 356 -20.91 45.37 -5.05
CA THR A 356 -20.06 46.36 -4.38
C THR A 356 -18.75 46.57 -5.13
N LEU A 357 -18.12 45.50 -5.62
CA LEU A 357 -16.92 45.61 -6.47
C LEU A 357 -17.19 46.39 -7.75
N ALA A 358 -18.30 46.09 -8.44
CA ALA A 358 -18.71 46.78 -9.65
C ALA A 358 -18.88 48.29 -9.44
N HIS A 359 -19.48 48.71 -8.32
CA HIS A 359 -19.67 50.14 -7.99
C HIS A 359 -18.37 50.87 -7.64
N ARG A 360 -17.37 50.16 -7.11
CA ARG A 360 -16.06 50.73 -6.74
C ARG A 360 -15.06 50.73 -7.89
N SER A 361 -15.37 50.06 -8.99
CA SER A 361 -14.48 49.98 -10.15
C SER A 361 -14.32 51.36 -10.81
N PRO A 362 -13.10 51.80 -11.11
CA PRO A 362 -12.86 53.03 -11.89
C PRO A 362 -13.38 52.95 -13.34
N ILE A 363 -13.58 51.73 -13.86
CA ILE A 363 -14.15 51.47 -15.19
C ILE A 363 -15.60 51.00 -15.01
N PRO A 364 -16.58 51.51 -15.78
CA PRO A 364 -17.95 51.02 -15.75
C PRO A 364 -18.04 49.49 -15.90
N VAL A 365 -18.72 48.83 -14.96
CA VAL A 365 -18.89 47.37 -14.94
C VAL A 365 -20.35 47.01 -15.22
N ASP A 366 -20.58 46.22 -16.27
CA ASP A 366 -21.84 45.54 -16.53
C ASP A 366 -21.81 44.16 -15.86
N LEU A 367 -22.59 44.00 -14.79
CA LEU A 367 -22.55 42.82 -13.92
C LEU A 367 -23.82 41.99 -14.06
N GLU A 368 -23.66 40.74 -14.49
CA GLU A 368 -24.71 39.74 -14.54
C GLU A 368 -24.38 38.54 -13.66
N VAL A 369 -25.22 38.25 -12.66
CA VAL A 369 -25.05 37.11 -11.75
C VAL A 369 -26.27 36.20 -11.80
N ARG A 370 -26.10 35.00 -12.35
CA ARG A 370 -27.10 33.95 -12.52
C ARG A 370 -26.73 32.71 -11.70
N THR A 371 -26.84 32.82 -10.37
CA THR A 371 -26.64 31.70 -9.44
C THR A 371 -27.92 31.39 -8.67
N VAL A 372 -28.13 30.13 -8.27
CA VAL A 372 -29.30 29.70 -7.50
C VAL A 372 -28.85 29.33 -6.08
N GLY A 373 -29.26 30.12 -5.09
CA GLY A 373 -28.97 29.86 -3.67
C GLY A 373 -27.56 30.24 -3.21
N ARG A 374 -27.20 29.80 -2.00
CA ARG A 374 -25.86 29.98 -1.41
C ARG A 374 -24.90 28.95 -2.00
N LEU A 375 -23.73 29.41 -2.42
CA LEU A 375 -22.64 28.53 -2.86
C LEU A 375 -21.80 28.13 -1.65
N PRO A 376 -21.01 27.04 -1.74
CA PRO A 376 -20.01 26.73 -0.73
C PRO A 376 -19.09 27.93 -0.52
N GLU A 377 -18.78 28.24 0.74
CA GLU A 377 -17.99 29.43 1.12
C GLU A 377 -16.71 29.54 0.30
N SER A 378 -15.95 28.44 0.18
CA SER A 378 -14.72 28.36 -0.60
C SER A 378 -14.88 28.81 -2.06
N ILE A 379 -16.00 28.48 -2.70
CA ILE A 379 -16.33 28.86 -4.08
C ILE A 379 -16.70 30.35 -4.14
N GLU A 380 -17.43 30.86 -3.15
CA GLU A 380 -17.74 32.28 -3.05
C GLU A 380 -16.47 33.13 -2.86
N VAL A 381 -15.49 32.68 -2.05
CA VAL A 381 -14.19 33.39 -1.91
C VAL A 381 -13.48 33.45 -3.25
N ALA A 382 -13.34 32.30 -3.89
CA ALA A 382 -12.53 32.16 -5.09
C ALA A 382 -13.13 32.99 -6.22
N ALA A 383 -14.45 32.96 -6.37
CA ALA A 383 -15.15 33.77 -7.35
C ALA A 383 -14.96 35.28 -7.10
N TYR A 384 -15.09 35.72 -5.85
CA TYR A 384 -14.86 37.11 -5.49
C TYR A 384 -13.44 37.56 -5.85
N TYR A 385 -12.42 36.77 -5.50
CA TYR A 385 -11.03 37.12 -5.78
C TYR A 385 -10.71 37.14 -7.27
N VAL A 386 -11.21 36.18 -8.03
CA VAL A 386 -11.04 36.17 -9.50
C VAL A 386 -11.60 37.46 -10.09
N VAL A 387 -12.80 37.87 -9.71
CA VAL A 387 -13.41 39.10 -10.21
C VAL A 387 -12.65 40.34 -9.73
N SER A 388 -12.32 40.43 -8.43
CA SER A 388 -11.62 41.59 -7.84
C SER A 388 -10.25 41.83 -8.46
N GLU A 389 -9.46 40.76 -8.62
CA GLU A 389 -8.12 40.84 -9.21
C GLU A 389 -8.21 41.19 -10.69
N THR A 390 -9.18 40.61 -11.42
CA THR A 390 -9.35 40.90 -12.85
C THR A 390 -9.80 42.35 -13.08
N LEU A 391 -10.72 42.88 -12.27
CA LEU A 391 -11.12 44.29 -12.33
C LEU A 391 -9.97 45.23 -11.98
N THR A 392 -9.14 44.87 -11.00
CA THR A 392 -7.94 45.64 -10.63
C THR A 392 -6.94 45.68 -11.79
N ASN A 393 -6.73 44.55 -12.47
CA ASN A 393 -5.86 44.47 -13.63
C ASN A 393 -6.42 45.25 -14.82
N ALA A 394 -7.73 45.18 -15.06
CA ALA A 394 -8.38 46.00 -16.08
C ALA A 394 -8.18 47.49 -15.79
N ALA A 395 -8.42 47.95 -14.57
CA ALA A 395 -8.24 49.35 -14.17
C ALA A 395 -6.80 49.86 -14.38
N LYS A 396 -5.80 49.01 -14.13
CA LYS A 396 -4.38 49.39 -14.24
C LYS A 396 -3.83 49.31 -15.67
N HIS A 397 -4.30 48.35 -16.46
CA HIS A 397 -3.58 47.93 -17.67
C HIS A 397 -4.40 48.03 -18.96
N SER A 398 -5.74 47.97 -18.90
CA SER A 398 -6.55 47.81 -20.11
C SER A 398 -6.80 49.11 -20.88
N ARG A 399 -6.88 50.26 -20.21
CA ARG A 399 -7.49 51.50 -20.77
C ARG A 399 -8.89 51.25 -21.37
N ALA A 400 -9.61 50.27 -20.85
CA ALA A 400 -10.95 49.92 -21.28
C ALA A 400 -11.96 51.01 -20.92
N SER A 401 -12.99 51.14 -21.76
CA SER A 401 -14.13 52.00 -21.52
C SER A 401 -15.25 51.28 -20.75
N GLN A 402 -15.26 49.95 -20.81
CA GLN A 402 -16.24 49.11 -20.12
C GLN A 402 -15.66 47.73 -19.78
N VAL A 403 -16.15 47.14 -18.69
CA VAL A 403 -15.92 45.73 -18.35
C VAL A 403 -17.25 44.99 -18.20
N GLN A 404 -17.38 43.81 -18.79
CA GLN A 404 -18.46 42.86 -18.56
C GLN A 404 -18.03 41.79 -17.59
N VAL A 405 -18.86 41.50 -16.59
CA VAL A 405 -18.68 40.43 -15.61
C VAL A 405 -19.92 39.56 -15.63
N GLU A 406 -19.77 38.32 -16.08
CA GLU A 406 -20.81 37.30 -16.04
C GLU A 406 -20.42 36.21 -15.04
N VAL A 407 -21.31 35.89 -14.11
CA VAL A 407 -21.16 34.78 -13.17
C VAL A 407 -22.39 33.91 -13.27
N GLU A 408 -22.22 32.68 -13.74
CA GLU A 408 -23.33 31.75 -13.93
C GLU A 408 -23.00 30.36 -13.38
N MET A 409 -24.02 29.70 -12.86
CA MET A 409 -23.94 28.30 -12.48
C MET A 409 -24.33 27.42 -13.68
N ARG A 410 -23.44 26.54 -14.13
CA ARG A 410 -23.73 25.48 -15.12
C ARG A 410 -23.52 24.11 -14.47
N ASP A 411 -24.60 23.35 -14.30
CA ASP A 411 -24.62 22.03 -13.65
C ASP A 411 -24.01 22.00 -12.23
N ARG A 412 -22.72 21.68 -12.12
CA ARG A 412 -21.94 21.66 -10.87
C ARG A 412 -20.67 22.51 -10.97
N THR A 413 -20.66 23.48 -11.87
CA THR A 413 -19.51 24.34 -12.11
C THR A 413 -19.96 25.79 -12.11
N LEU A 414 -19.28 26.62 -11.32
CA LEU A 414 -19.43 28.07 -11.38
C LEU A 414 -18.52 28.60 -12.48
N ARG A 415 -19.11 29.19 -13.51
CA ARG A 415 -18.39 29.85 -14.60
C ARG A 415 -18.38 31.35 -14.38
N ILE A 416 -17.20 31.94 -14.45
CA ILE A 416 -16.94 33.37 -14.30
C ILE A 416 -16.29 33.84 -15.59
N ALA A 417 -16.88 34.82 -16.25
CA ALA A 417 -16.30 35.46 -17.42
C ALA A 417 -16.15 36.95 -17.16
N VAL A 418 -14.93 37.47 -17.33
CA VAL A 418 -14.63 38.90 -17.22
C VAL A 418 -14.01 39.35 -18.53
N ARG A 419 -14.63 40.35 -19.17
CA ARG A 419 -14.20 40.90 -20.46
C ARG A 419 -14.06 42.40 -20.41
N ASP A 420 -12.93 42.92 -20.87
CA ASP A 420 -12.72 44.34 -21.12
C ASP A 420 -12.59 44.64 -22.61
N ASP A 421 -12.93 45.87 -23.01
CA ASP A 421 -12.80 46.38 -24.39
C ASP A 421 -11.50 47.17 -24.62
N GLY A 422 -10.49 46.92 -23.79
CA GLY A 422 -9.26 47.70 -23.75
C GLY A 422 -8.23 47.34 -24.81
N VAL A 423 -6.98 47.75 -24.56
CA VAL A 423 -5.85 47.57 -25.49
C VAL A 423 -5.41 46.11 -25.65
N GLY A 424 -5.80 45.22 -24.73
CA GLY A 424 -5.37 43.82 -24.71
C GLY A 424 -3.84 43.64 -24.61
N GLY A 425 -3.36 42.43 -24.94
CA GLY A 425 -1.94 42.06 -24.86
C GLY A 425 -1.47 41.59 -23.48
N ALA A 426 -2.38 41.12 -22.62
CA ALA A 426 -2.04 40.51 -21.34
C ALA A 426 -1.35 39.16 -21.53
N ASP A 427 -0.18 38.99 -20.91
CA ASP A 427 0.57 37.73 -20.89
C ASP A 427 0.44 37.07 -19.52
N ALA A 428 -0.09 35.84 -19.50
CA ALA A 428 -0.27 35.05 -18.28
C ALA A 428 1.05 34.61 -17.63
N THR A 429 2.18 34.73 -18.34
CA THR A 429 3.50 34.29 -17.87
C THR A 429 4.37 35.41 -17.28
N ILE A 430 3.99 36.68 -17.49
CA ILE A 430 4.84 37.84 -17.16
C ILE A 430 4.33 38.64 -15.93
N GLY A 431 3.27 38.18 -15.24
CA GLY A 431 2.71 38.89 -14.06
C GLY A 431 2.36 37.96 -12.90
N SER A 432 2.73 38.37 -11.67
CA SER A 432 2.44 37.60 -10.44
C SER A 432 0.94 37.46 -10.14
N GLY A 433 0.11 38.43 -10.55
CA GLY A 433 -1.34 38.40 -10.32
C GLY A 433 -2.07 37.29 -11.07
N LEU A 434 -1.78 37.13 -12.38
CA LEU A 434 -2.41 36.09 -13.22
C LEU A 434 -1.92 34.68 -12.87
N LEU A 435 -0.65 34.54 -12.49
CA LEU A 435 -0.09 33.29 -11.97
C LEU A 435 -0.79 32.91 -10.65
N GLY A 436 -0.95 33.86 -9.72
CA GLY A 436 -1.63 33.62 -8.45
C GLY A 436 -3.12 33.27 -8.59
N LEU A 437 -3.81 33.78 -9.62
CA LEU A 437 -5.18 33.36 -9.94
C LEU A 437 -5.23 31.91 -10.41
N ARG A 438 -4.30 31.51 -11.27
CA ARG A 438 -4.22 30.14 -11.81
C ARG A 438 -3.95 29.11 -10.71
N ASP A 439 -2.94 29.35 -9.88
CA ASP A 439 -2.59 28.48 -8.76
C ASP A 439 -3.78 28.28 -7.81
N ARG A 440 -4.57 29.35 -7.60
CA ARG A 440 -5.75 29.32 -6.73
C ARG A 440 -6.91 28.53 -7.33
N ALA A 441 -7.15 28.63 -8.64
CA ALA A 441 -8.16 27.82 -9.31
C ALA A 441 -7.76 26.34 -9.33
N GLU A 442 -6.49 26.03 -9.62
CA GLU A 442 -5.98 24.66 -9.65
C GLU A 442 -6.08 23.99 -8.27
N ALA A 443 -5.83 24.73 -7.18
CA ALA A 443 -6.04 24.24 -5.80
C ALA A 443 -7.49 23.81 -5.51
N MET A 444 -8.46 24.30 -6.28
CA MET A 444 -9.88 23.95 -6.20
C MET A 444 -10.33 23.01 -7.32
N SER A 445 -9.40 22.37 -8.03
CA SER A 445 -9.67 21.57 -9.24
C SER A 445 -10.37 22.35 -10.37
N GLY A 446 -10.29 23.69 -10.34
CA GLY A 446 -10.82 24.59 -11.35
C GLY A 446 -9.80 24.95 -12.42
N THR A 447 -10.26 25.66 -13.44
CA THR A 447 -9.42 26.11 -14.57
C THR A 447 -9.56 27.61 -14.79
N ILE A 448 -8.49 28.23 -15.32
CA ILE A 448 -8.50 29.62 -15.78
C ILE A 448 -7.93 29.67 -17.19
N GLY A 449 -8.68 30.28 -18.10
CA GLY A 449 -8.27 30.63 -19.45
C GLY A 449 -8.18 32.14 -19.61
N LEU A 450 -7.13 32.60 -20.30
CA LEU A 450 -6.94 34.00 -20.64
C LEU A 450 -6.80 34.13 -22.16
N GLU A 451 -7.64 34.96 -22.76
CA GLU A 451 -7.52 35.38 -24.15
C GLU A 451 -7.34 36.89 -24.19
N SER A 452 -6.17 37.35 -24.63
CA SER A 452 -5.91 38.77 -24.77
C SER A 452 -5.29 39.04 -26.13
N ARG A 453 -6.03 39.72 -27.01
CA ARG A 453 -5.54 40.11 -28.35
C ARG A 453 -5.31 41.61 -28.37
N GLN A 454 -4.15 42.01 -28.90
CA GLN A 454 -3.80 43.42 -28.97
C GLN A 454 -4.85 44.19 -29.81
N GLY A 455 -5.39 45.25 -29.23
CA GLY A 455 -6.43 46.11 -29.81
C GLY A 455 -7.86 45.59 -29.72
N VAL A 456 -8.12 44.44 -29.07
CA VAL A 456 -9.46 43.83 -28.94
C VAL A 456 -9.92 43.74 -27.47
N GLY A 457 -9.00 43.82 -26.52
CA GLY A 457 -9.27 43.70 -25.09
C GLY A 457 -8.84 42.36 -24.50
N THR A 458 -9.16 42.14 -23.23
CA THR A 458 -8.84 40.90 -22.51
C THR A 458 -10.09 40.19 -22.05
N SER A 459 -10.09 38.86 -22.17
CA SER A 459 -11.15 37.96 -21.78
C SER A 459 -10.57 36.89 -20.84
N LEU A 460 -10.98 36.91 -19.58
CA LEU A 460 -10.64 35.88 -18.60
C LEU A 460 -11.87 35.02 -18.34
N ILE A 461 -11.71 33.70 -18.41
CA ILE A 461 -12.74 32.72 -18.08
C ILE A 461 -12.19 31.82 -16.97
N ALA A 462 -12.90 31.74 -15.86
CA ALA A 462 -12.60 30.82 -14.77
C ALA A 462 -13.76 29.83 -14.58
N GLU A 463 -13.44 28.56 -14.38
CA GLU A 463 -14.41 27.50 -14.12
C GLU A 463 -14.05 26.83 -12.79
N LEU A 464 -14.96 26.90 -11.82
CA LEU A 464 -14.76 26.39 -10.47
C LEU A 464 -15.78 25.27 -10.19
N PRO A 465 -15.35 24.00 -10.10
CA PRO A 465 -16.26 22.89 -9.80
C PRO A 465 -16.71 22.96 -8.33
N LEU A 466 -17.99 22.68 -8.08
CA LEU A 466 -18.53 22.59 -6.73
C LEU A 466 -18.11 21.26 -6.08
N PRO A 467 -17.64 21.29 -4.82
CA PRO A 467 -17.30 20.07 -4.07
C PRO A 467 -18.49 19.10 -3.99
N GLY A 468 -18.18 17.80 -4.01
CA GLY A 468 -19.10 16.65 -4.07
C GLY A 468 -20.20 16.68 -3.03
#